data_AF-A0A7N2KPX4-F1
#
_entry.id   AF-A0A7N2KPX4-F1
#
_cell.length_a   1.000
_cell.length_b   1.000
_cell.length_c   1.000
_cell.angle_alpha   90.00
_cell.angle_beta   90.00
_cell.angle_gamma   90.00
#
_symmetry.space_group_name_H-M   'P 1'
#
loop_
_entity.id
_entity.type
_entity.pdbx_description
1 polymer ?
#
loop_
_entity_poly.entity_id
_entity_poly.type
_entity_poly.pdbx_seq_one_letter_code
_entity_poly.pdbx_strand_id
1 'polypeptide(L)'
;MTTTKVYVVLAREVQRGANAVQGVEATLWQVPETLSNTILQKVKAPPRANDVAEIRPEQLLEADGFLFGFPSRFGVMASQFKAFFDATHEFWASQALAGKPAGVFWSTGFHGGGQELTAVEVQDEFHSDRMQFLSLQLAHHGMLFVPLGYTFGSGMFEMNEVKGGSAYGAGTFAADGSRQPTELELQQAFYQVKDAML
;
A
#
# COMPACT_ATOMS: atom_id res chain seq x y z
N MET A 1 3.94 -8.37 -15.47
CA MET A 1 3.04 -8.35 -14.30
C MET A 1 3.78 -9.02 -13.16
N THR A 2 4.67 -8.26 -12.54
CA THR A 2 5.89 -8.82 -11.95
C THR A 2 6.29 -8.05 -10.67
N THR A 3 5.33 -7.31 -10.13
CA THR A 3 5.48 -6.33 -9.04
C THR A 3 5.55 -6.97 -7.64
N THR A 4 5.09 -8.21 -7.47
CA THR A 4 4.89 -8.80 -6.12
C THR A 4 6.20 -9.00 -5.35
N LYS A 5 7.30 -9.38 -6.02
CA LYS A 5 8.61 -9.54 -5.35
C LYS A 5 9.13 -8.20 -4.81
N VAL A 6 9.08 -7.17 -5.66
CA VAL A 6 9.51 -5.79 -5.35
C VAL A 6 8.68 -5.23 -4.21
N TYR A 7 7.37 -5.49 -4.23
CA TYR A 7 6.43 -5.10 -3.19
C TYR A 7 6.74 -5.73 -1.82
N VAL A 8 7.04 -7.04 -1.76
CA VAL A 8 7.33 -7.71 -0.47
C VAL A 8 8.58 -7.14 0.18
N VAL A 9 9.60 -6.77 -0.61
CA VAL A 9 10.80 -6.10 -0.08
C VAL A 9 10.43 -4.75 0.55
N LEU A 10 9.62 -3.94 -0.14
CA LEU A 10 9.16 -2.66 0.39
C LEU A 10 8.30 -2.84 1.66
N ALA A 11 7.40 -3.83 1.68
CA ALA A 11 6.53 -4.10 2.83
C ALA A 11 7.32 -4.55 4.08
N ARG A 12 8.39 -5.34 3.90
CA ARG A 12 9.30 -5.70 4.99
C ARG A 12 10.06 -4.50 5.52
N GLU A 13 10.39 -3.55 4.66
CA GLU A 13 11.06 -2.32 5.06
C GLU A 13 10.14 -1.38 5.84
N VAL A 14 8.88 -1.27 5.43
CA VAL A 14 7.81 -0.62 6.21
C VAL A 14 7.68 -1.29 7.60
N GLN A 15 7.62 -2.62 7.66
CA GLN A 15 7.56 -3.37 8.92
C GLN A 15 8.79 -3.09 9.80
N ARG A 16 9.98 -3.01 9.20
CA ARG A 16 11.23 -2.67 9.90
C ARG A 16 11.18 -1.26 10.49
N GLY A 17 10.64 -0.29 9.75
CA GLY A 17 10.43 1.08 10.21
C GLY A 17 9.46 1.16 11.40
N ALA A 18 8.36 0.42 11.31
CA ALA A 18 7.36 0.34 12.38
C ALA A 18 7.93 -0.25 13.68
N ASN A 19 8.62 -1.40 13.58
CA ASN A 19 9.25 -2.05 14.73
C ASN A 19 10.43 -1.27 15.33
N ALA A 20 10.90 -0.21 14.66
CA ALA A 20 11.92 0.68 15.22
C ALA A 20 11.35 1.72 16.19
N VAL A 21 10.01 1.89 16.24
CA VAL A 21 9.33 2.80 17.17
C VAL A 21 9.11 2.09 18.50
N GLN A 22 9.46 2.77 19.60
CA GLN A 22 9.31 2.20 20.94
C GLN A 22 7.83 1.96 21.27
N GLY A 23 7.50 0.73 21.67
CA GLY A 23 6.13 0.34 22.06
C GLY A 23 5.23 -0.05 20.89
N VAL A 24 5.77 -0.17 19.68
CA VAL A 24 5.03 -0.56 18.47
C VAL A 24 5.43 -1.97 18.05
N GLU A 25 4.43 -2.80 17.79
CA GLU A 25 4.60 -4.14 17.25
C GLU A 25 3.95 -4.21 15.86
N ALA A 26 4.75 -4.51 14.83
CA ALA A 26 4.28 -4.59 13.46
C ALA A 26 4.28 -6.03 12.95
N THR A 27 3.08 -6.51 12.62
CA THR A 27 2.87 -7.80 11.95
C THR A 27 2.62 -7.58 10.47
N LEU A 28 3.30 -8.34 9.62
CA LEU A 28 3.10 -8.31 8.18
C LEU A 28 2.11 -9.40 7.76
N TRP A 29 1.09 -9.00 6.99
CA TRP A 29 0.11 -9.91 6.40
C TRP A 29 -0.04 -9.72 4.89
N GLN A 30 -0.60 -10.73 4.21
CA GLN A 30 -1.00 -10.64 2.80
C GLN A 30 -2.50 -10.88 2.64
N VAL A 31 -3.15 -10.13 1.74
CA VAL A 31 -4.56 -10.37 1.40
C VAL A 31 -4.73 -11.69 0.63
N PRO A 32 -5.88 -12.37 0.73
CA PRO A 32 -6.17 -13.58 -0.04
C PRO A 32 -6.08 -13.36 -1.55
N GLU A 33 -5.58 -14.37 -2.27
CA GLU A 33 -5.53 -14.35 -3.74
C GLU A 33 -6.93 -14.60 -4.33
N THR A 34 -7.28 -13.87 -5.38
CA THR A 34 -8.59 -13.98 -6.07
C THR A 34 -8.48 -14.59 -7.47
N LEU A 35 -7.29 -14.56 -8.08
CA LEU A 35 -7.06 -15.17 -9.38
C LEU A 35 -6.83 -16.68 -9.24
N SER A 36 -7.42 -17.44 -10.16
CA SER A 36 -7.18 -18.89 -10.21
C SER A 36 -5.70 -19.20 -10.52
N ASN A 37 -5.22 -20.36 -10.04
CA ASN A 37 -3.88 -20.86 -10.35
C ASN A 37 -3.57 -20.87 -11.86
N THR A 38 -4.56 -21.21 -12.69
CA THR A 38 -4.45 -21.18 -14.15
C THR A 38 -4.13 -19.78 -14.69
N ILE A 39 -4.79 -18.75 -14.15
CA ILE A 39 -4.54 -17.36 -14.56
C ILE A 39 -3.17 -16.91 -14.06
N LEU A 40 -2.82 -17.21 -12.79
CA LEU A 40 -1.53 -16.88 -12.20
C LEU A 40 -0.35 -17.43 -13.01
N GLN A 41 -0.46 -18.68 -13.46
CA GLN A 41 0.53 -19.30 -14.34
C GLN A 41 0.61 -18.60 -15.70
N LYS A 42 -0.53 -18.27 -16.32
CA LYS A 42 -0.57 -17.57 -17.61
C LYS A 42 0.07 -16.18 -17.55
N VAL A 43 -0.17 -15.42 -16.47
CA VAL A 43 0.41 -14.09 -16.29
C VAL A 43 1.82 -14.12 -15.71
N LYS A 44 2.37 -15.32 -15.47
CA LYS A 44 3.68 -15.55 -14.86
C LYS A 44 3.82 -14.79 -13.53
N ALA A 45 2.77 -14.83 -12.72
CA ALA A 45 2.81 -14.23 -11.39
C ALA A 45 3.94 -14.90 -10.57
N PRO A 46 4.79 -14.12 -9.89
CA PRO A 46 5.75 -14.69 -8.96
C PRO A 46 5.01 -15.44 -7.83
N PRO A 47 5.64 -16.46 -7.23
CA PRO A 47 5.08 -17.13 -6.06
C PRO A 47 4.88 -16.13 -4.92
N ARG A 48 3.85 -16.37 -4.12
CA ARG A 48 3.57 -15.59 -2.92
C ARG A 48 4.66 -15.83 -1.87
N ALA A 49 4.82 -14.88 -0.95
CA ALA A 49 5.70 -15.07 0.18
C ALA A 49 5.10 -16.15 1.09
N ASN A 50 5.83 -17.25 1.28
CA ASN A 50 5.36 -18.40 2.06
C ASN A 50 5.49 -18.16 3.59
N ASP A 51 6.26 -17.14 3.98
CA ASP A 51 6.53 -16.76 5.36
C ASP A 51 5.62 -15.62 5.86
N VAL A 52 4.71 -15.12 5.03
CA VAL A 52 3.73 -14.09 5.38
C VAL A 52 2.35 -14.73 5.45
N ALA A 53 1.67 -14.62 6.59
CA ALA A 53 0.34 -15.21 6.75
C ALA A 53 -0.74 -14.44 5.97
N GLU A 54 -1.78 -15.15 5.53
CA GLU A 54 -2.97 -14.50 4.99
C GLU A 54 -3.77 -13.83 6.10
N ILE A 55 -4.20 -12.59 5.87
CA ILE A 55 -5.11 -11.87 6.79
C ILE A 55 -6.56 -12.27 6.52
N ARG A 56 -7.31 -12.50 7.60
CA ARG A 56 -8.78 -12.50 7.58
C ARG A 56 -9.32 -11.14 8.00
N PRO A 57 -10.47 -10.68 7.46
CA PRO A 57 -11.03 -9.37 7.78
C PRO A 57 -11.09 -9.06 9.28
N GLU A 58 -11.47 -10.03 10.12
CA GLU A 58 -11.66 -9.82 11.56
C GLU A 58 -10.37 -9.41 12.28
N GLN A 59 -9.21 -9.78 11.74
CA GLN A 59 -7.91 -9.42 12.31
C GLN A 59 -7.61 -7.92 12.16
N LEU A 60 -8.32 -7.19 11.30
CA LEU A 60 -8.24 -5.73 11.27
C LEU A 60 -8.66 -5.11 12.61
N LEU A 61 -9.55 -5.76 13.35
CA LEU A 61 -10.03 -5.24 14.64
C LEU A 61 -8.95 -5.28 15.73
N GLU A 62 -7.96 -6.16 15.58
CA GLU A 62 -6.88 -6.39 16.55
C GLU A 62 -5.79 -5.30 16.49
N ALA A 63 -5.67 -4.59 15.35
CA ALA A 63 -4.62 -3.61 15.13
C ALA A 63 -5.07 -2.18 15.46
N ASP A 64 -4.16 -1.37 16.01
CA ASP A 64 -4.43 0.03 16.32
C ASP A 64 -4.25 0.97 15.12
N GLY A 65 -3.47 0.54 14.12
CA GLY A 65 -3.25 1.29 12.88
C GLY A 65 -2.82 0.38 11.73
N PHE A 66 -2.90 0.91 10.51
CA PHE A 66 -2.67 0.13 9.29
C PHE A 66 -1.74 0.79 8.29
N LEU A 67 -0.86 0.00 7.65
CA LEU A 67 -0.19 0.37 6.41
C LEU A 67 -0.68 -0.56 5.30
N PHE A 68 -1.50 -0.02 4.40
CA PHE A 68 -2.03 -0.79 3.28
C PHE A 68 -1.09 -0.69 2.09
N GLY A 69 -0.52 -1.83 1.72
CA GLY A 69 0.42 -1.93 0.63
C GLY A 69 -0.16 -2.66 -0.57
N PHE A 70 -0.13 -2.10 -1.77
CA PHE A 70 -0.59 -2.82 -2.96
C PHE A 70 0.15 -2.48 -4.25
N PRO A 71 0.31 -3.43 -5.18
CA PRO A 71 0.80 -3.12 -6.51
C PRO A 71 -0.29 -2.40 -7.32
N SER A 72 0.10 -1.37 -8.07
CA SER A 72 -0.80 -0.68 -8.99
C SER A 72 -1.26 -1.59 -10.13
N ARG A 73 -2.52 -1.43 -10.52
CA ARG A 73 -3.15 -2.01 -11.71
C ARG A 73 -3.82 -0.88 -12.47
N PHE A 74 -3.16 -0.35 -13.50
CA PHE A 74 -3.68 0.77 -14.31
C PHE A 74 -4.02 2.01 -13.49
N GLY A 75 -3.17 2.31 -12.51
CA GLY A 75 -3.41 3.42 -11.60
C GLY A 75 -4.42 3.09 -10.50
N VAL A 76 -5.00 1.89 -10.44
CA VAL A 76 -5.90 1.46 -9.35
C VAL A 76 -5.32 0.39 -8.44
N MET A 77 -5.93 0.18 -7.26
CA MET A 77 -5.56 -0.94 -6.40
C MET A 77 -5.81 -2.31 -7.06
N ALA A 78 -5.06 -3.32 -6.65
CA ALA A 78 -5.28 -4.69 -7.10
C ALA A 78 -6.65 -5.22 -6.63
N SER A 79 -7.33 -6.00 -7.47
CA SER A 79 -8.69 -6.52 -7.19
C SER A 79 -8.78 -7.35 -5.90
N GLN A 80 -7.68 -7.98 -5.48
CA GLN A 80 -7.56 -8.70 -4.22
C GLN A 80 -7.85 -7.81 -3.01
N PHE A 81 -7.32 -6.58 -3.02
CA PHE A 81 -7.59 -5.60 -1.96
C PHE A 81 -9.05 -5.13 -1.98
N LYS A 82 -9.61 -4.87 -3.17
CA LYS A 82 -11.04 -4.53 -3.28
C LYS A 82 -11.93 -5.62 -2.71
N ALA A 83 -11.67 -6.89 -3.04
CA ALA A 83 -12.42 -8.03 -2.52
C ALA A 83 -12.27 -8.17 -1.00
N PHE A 84 -11.09 -7.89 -0.45
CA PHE A 84 -10.84 -7.89 0.99
C PHE A 84 -11.68 -6.82 1.72
N PHE A 85 -11.72 -5.58 1.22
CA PHE A 85 -12.58 -4.53 1.77
C PHE A 85 -14.08 -4.75 1.52
N ASP A 86 -14.46 -5.45 0.45
CA ASP A 86 -15.87 -5.82 0.26
C ASP A 86 -16.36 -6.80 1.34
N ALA A 87 -15.44 -7.54 1.97
CA ALA A 87 -15.72 -8.41 3.10
C ALA A 87 -15.77 -7.68 4.47
N THR A 88 -15.55 -6.37 4.53
CA THR A 88 -15.55 -5.58 5.79
C THR A 88 -16.85 -4.82 6.03
N HIS A 89 -17.94 -5.17 5.35
CA HIS A 89 -19.24 -4.47 5.46
C HIS A 89 -19.73 -4.33 6.91
N GLU A 90 -19.61 -5.38 7.73
CA GLU A 90 -20.04 -5.33 9.12
C GLU A 90 -19.23 -4.32 9.95
N PHE A 91 -17.91 -4.20 9.69
CA PHE A 91 -17.05 -3.23 10.38
C PHE A 91 -17.36 -1.80 9.95
N TRP A 92 -17.78 -1.60 8.71
CA TRP A 92 -18.31 -0.32 8.25
C TRP A 92 -19.62 0.00 8.97
N ALA A 93 -20.56 -0.95 9.02
CA ALA A 93 -21.87 -0.72 9.64
C ALA A 93 -21.74 -0.40 11.14
N SER A 94 -20.82 -1.05 11.84
CA SER A 94 -20.55 -0.80 13.26
C SER A 94 -19.51 0.30 13.51
N GLN A 95 -18.92 0.87 12.45
CA GLN A 95 -17.81 1.82 12.52
C GLN A 95 -16.62 1.33 13.37
N ALA A 96 -16.33 0.02 13.34
CA ALA A 96 -15.31 -0.59 14.20
C ALA A 96 -13.86 -0.20 13.87
N LEU A 97 -13.62 0.36 12.68
CA LEU A 97 -12.30 0.86 12.26
C LEU A 97 -12.18 2.39 12.41
N ALA A 98 -13.23 3.06 12.90
CA ALA A 98 -13.24 4.52 13.00
C ALA A 98 -12.16 5.03 13.96
N GLY A 99 -11.49 6.12 13.58
CA GLY A 99 -10.42 6.76 14.34
C GLY A 99 -9.05 6.07 14.24
N LYS A 100 -8.97 4.86 13.68
CA LYS A 100 -7.68 4.17 13.51
C LYS A 100 -6.86 4.84 12.40
N PRO A 101 -5.57 5.18 12.62
CA PRO A 101 -4.70 5.73 11.59
C PRO A 101 -4.40 4.69 10.50
N ALA A 102 -4.38 5.14 9.25
CA ALA A 102 -4.08 4.33 8.09
C ALA A 102 -3.19 5.10 7.09
N GLY A 103 -2.08 4.50 6.69
CA GLY A 103 -1.23 4.98 5.59
C GLY A 103 -1.20 3.99 4.43
N VAL A 104 -0.62 4.40 3.30
CA VAL A 104 -0.52 3.57 2.10
C VAL A 104 0.88 3.56 1.51
N PHE A 105 1.25 2.45 0.88
CA PHE A 105 2.47 2.34 0.08
C PHE A 105 2.21 1.46 -1.14
N TRP A 106 2.96 1.63 -2.22
CA TRP A 106 2.64 0.93 -3.47
C TRP A 106 3.84 0.67 -4.36
N SER A 107 3.64 -0.18 -5.37
CA SER A 107 4.60 -0.34 -6.46
C SER A 107 3.94 -0.08 -7.81
N THR A 108 4.61 0.59 -8.73
CA THR A 108 4.16 0.73 -10.12
C THR A 108 5.17 0.13 -11.10
N GLY A 109 4.77 -0.08 -12.35
CA GLY A 109 5.70 -0.55 -13.39
C GLY A 109 6.74 0.50 -13.75
N PHE A 110 6.30 1.67 -14.22
CA PHE A 110 7.16 2.68 -14.82
C PHE A 110 6.74 4.10 -14.39
N HIS A 111 7.57 5.09 -14.72
CA HIS A 111 7.22 6.51 -14.58
C HIS A 111 5.88 6.82 -15.28
N GLY A 112 5.07 7.69 -14.67
CA GLY A 112 3.74 8.03 -15.17
C GLY A 112 2.69 6.92 -15.03
N GLY A 113 3.07 5.71 -14.58
CA GLY A 113 2.18 4.56 -14.41
C GLY A 113 1.28 4.60 -13.17
N GLY A 114 0.88 5.80 -12.74
CA GLY A 114 0.00 6.00 -11.59
C GLY A 114 0.71 6.03 -10.23
N GLN A 115 1.95 6.54 -10.14
CA GLN A 115 2.65 6.72 -8.86
C GLN A 115 1.87 7.62 -7.88
N GLU A 116 1.10 8.58 -8.37
CA GLU A 116 0.21 9.37 -7.52
C GLU A 116 -1.23 8.88 -7.63
N LEU A 117 -1.73 8.60 -8.84
CA LEU A 117 -3.11 8.13 -9.06
C LEU A 117 -3.47 6.83 -8.33
N THR A 118 -2.49 5.99 -8.00
CA THR A 118 -2.73 4.75 -7.21
C THR A 118 -3.04 5.08 -5.75
N ALA A 119 -2.47 6.16 -5.23
CA ALA A 119 -2.77 6.66 -3.90
C ALA A 119 -3.98 7.60 -3.93
N VAL A 120 -4.01 8.53 -4.88
CA VAL A 120 -4.94 9.66 -4.95
C VAL A 120 -6.21 9.36 -5.72
N GLU A 121 -7.32 9.86 -5.20
CA GLU A 121 -8.50 10.19 -6.02
C GLU A 121 -8.59 11.72 -6.18
N VAL A 122 -8.74 12.17 -7.43
CA VAL A 122 -9.25 13.51 -7.73
C VAL A 122 -10.69 13.31 -8.15
N GLN A 123 -11.63 13.75 -7.32
CA GLN A 123 -13.01 13.98 -7.75
C GLN A 123 -12.97 15.08 -8.81
N ASP A 124 -13.20 14.70 -10.06
CA ASP A 124 -13.58 15.65 -11.11
C ASP A 124 -15.07 15.43 -11.37
N GLU A 125 -15.85 16.51 -11.31
CA GLU A 125 -17.33 16.54 -11.32
C GLU A 125 -17.94 15.90 -12.59
N PHE A 126 -17.10 15.60 -13.60
CA PHE A 126 -17.48 15.03 -14.89
C PHE A 126 -17.13 13.54 -15.08
N HIS A 127 -16.49 12.87 -14.11
CA HIS A 127 -16.15 11.44 -14.20
C HIS A 127 -16.58 10.67 -12.94
N SER A 128 -17.87 10.31 -12.85
CA SER A 128 -18.49 9.56 -11.75
C SER A 128 -17.89 8.18 -11.45
N ASP A 129 -17.00 7.68 -12.32
CA ASP A 129 -16.61 6.27 -12.34
C ASP A 129 -15.16 6.02 -11.89
N ARG A 130 -14.44 7.05 -11.43
CA ARG A 130 -13.06 6.91 -10.94
C ARG A 130 -12.96 7.19 -9.45
N MET A 131 -13.45 6.23 -8.70
CA MET A 131 -13.44 6.23 -7.24
C MET A 131 -12.31 5.34 -6.72
N GLN A 132 -11.38 5.87 -5.92
CA GLN A 132 -10.15 5.18 -5.54
C GLN A 132 -9.69 5.35 -4.09
N PHE A 133 -8.90 4.36 -3.70
CA PHE A 133 -8.69 3.80 -2.35
C PHE A 133 -8.78 4.76 -1.16
N LEU A 134 -7.99 5.84 -1.15
CA LEU A 134 -7.83 6.71 0.03
C LEU A 134 -9.11 7.45 0.41
N SER A 135 -9.90 7.87 -0.57
CA SER A 135 -11.04 8.77 -0.32
C SER A 135 -12.33 8.04 0.05
N LEU A 136 -12.48 6.77 -0.30
CA LEU A 136 -13.70 6.01 -0.02
C LEU A 136 -13.55 5.02 1.11
N GLN A 137 -12.58 4.10 1.02
CA GLN A 137 -12.56 2.97 1.95
C GLN A 137 -12.18 3.46 3.34
N LEU A 138 -11.11 4.25 3.44
CA LEU A 138 -10.69 4.84 4.70
C LEU A 138 -11.77 5.79 5.25
N ALA A 139 -12.29 6.69 4.41
CA ALA A 139 -13.30 7.66 4.84
C ALA A 139 -14.61 7.01 5.28
N HIS A 140 -15.14 6.03 4.54
CA HIS A 140 -16.39 5.35 4.91
C HIS A 140 -16.23 4.50 6.15
N HIS A 141 -15.06 3.90 6.37
CA HIS A 141 -14.73 3.21 7.61
C HIS A 141 -14.38 4.17 8.78
N GLY A 142 -14.32 5.48 8.53
CA GLY A 142 -13.97 6.49 9.54
C GLY A 142 -12.50 6.49 9.96
N MET A 143 -11.60 5.86 9.18
CA MET A 143 -10.17 5.80 9.46
C MET A 143 -9.49 7.14 9.18
N LEU A 144 -8.41 7.43 9.92
CA LEU A 144 -7.63 8.66 9.75
C LEU A 144 -6.52 8.41 8.73
N PHE A 145 -6.59 9.03 7.55
CA PHE A 145 -5.51 8.92 6.58
C PHE A 145 -4.28 9.69 7.05
N VAL A 146 -3.13 9.00 7.10
CA VAL A 146 -1.84 9.58 7.47
C VAL A 146 -0.90 9.56 6.26
N PRO A 147 -0.71 10.70 5.58
CA PRO A 147 0.21 10.81 4.44
C PRO A 147 1.66 10.87 4.91
N LEU A 148 2.58 10.52 4.00
CA LEU A 148 4.02 10.78 4.22
C LEU A 148 4.31 12.28 4.28
N GLY A 149 3.66 13.08 3.44
CA GLY A 149 4.00 14.49 3.22
C GLY A 149 5.43 14.66 2.68
N TYR A 150 6.03 15.81 2.96
CA TYR A 150 7.43 16.12 2.61
C TYR A 150 8.39 15.97 3.81
N THR A 151 7.98 15.27 4.86
CA THR A 151 8.70 15.16 6.13
C THR A 151 9.99 14.33 6.02
N PHE A 152 10.11 13.48 4.99
CA PHE A 152 11.36 12.77 4.62
C PHE A 152 12.46 13.70 4.04
N GLY A 153 12.27 15.01 4.09
CA GLY A 153 13.33 16.00 3.86
C GLY A 153 13.89 15.98 2.44
N SER A 154 15.21 16.12 2.29
CA SER A 154 15.88 16.20 0.98
C SER A 154 15.60 15.00 0.08
N GLY A 155 15.35 13.82 0.65
CA GLY A 155 14.99 12.62 -0.12
C GLY A 155 13.66 12.75 -0.88
N MET A 156 12.78 13.68 -0.49
CA MET A 156 11.56 13.99 -1.25
C MET A 156 11.85 14.85 -2.48
N PHE A 157 12.88 15.69 -2.43
CA PHE A 157 13.27 16.65 -3.47
C PHE A 157 14.41 16.13 -4.37
N GLU A 158 14.88 14.91 -4.17
CA GLU A 158 15.89 14.26 -5.02
C GLU A 158 15.37 14.04 -6.44
N MET A 159 16.17 14.44 -7.44
CA MET A 159 15.80 14.46 -8.86
C MET A 159 16.85 13.83 -9.78
N ASN A 160 18.03 13.47 -9.28
CA ASN A 160 19.12 12.86 -10.05
C ASN A 160 18.91 11.35 -10.25
N GLU A 161 18.15 10.72 -9.35
CA GLU A 161 17.85 9.29 -9.41
C GLU A 161 16.35 9.03 -9.59
N VAL A 162 16.06 7.97 -10.33
CA VAL A 162 14.69 7.46 -10.50
C VAL A 162 14.23 6.80 -9.21
N LYS A 163 13.23 7.41 -8.55
CA LYS A 163 12.59 6.89 -7.32
C LYS A 163 11.06 6.94 -7.39
N GLY A 164 10.41 5.94 -6.82
CA GLY A 164 8.97 5.93 -6.57
C GLY A 164 8.57 6.72 -5.32
N GLY A 165 7.27 6.70 -5.04
CA GLY A 165 6.70 7.39 -3.88
C GLY A 165 6.35 8.85 -4.14
N SER A 166 5.56 9.42 -3.23
CA SER A 166 5.04 10.79 -3.32
C SER A 166 4.67 11.29 -1.93
N ALA A 167 4.08 12.49 -1.84
CA ALA A 167 3.57 13.01 -0.57
C ALA A 167 2.47 12.10 0.05
N TYR A 168 1.85 11.21 -0.72
CA TYR A 168 0.79 10.32 -0.23
C TYR A 168 1.33 9.07 0.49
N GLY A 169 2.60 8.73 0.29
CA GLY A 169 3.19 7.50 0.83
C GLY A 169 4.45 7.07 0.09
N ALA A 170 5.16 6.10 0.66
CA ALA A 170 6.31 5.49 0.03
C ALA A 170 5.90 4.66 -1.18
N GLY A 171 6.78 4.60 -2.17
CA GLY A 171 6.53 3.80 -3.36
C GLY A 171 7.80 3.38 -4.08
N THR A 172 7.66 2.38 -4.94
CA THR A 172 8.78 1.83 -5.70
C THR A 172 8.40 1.55 -7.15
N PHE A 173 9.39 1.53 -8.04
CA PHE A 173 9.22 1.04 -9.42
C PHE A 173 9.69 -0.41 -9.56
N ALA A 174 8.86 -1.23 -10.18
CA ALA A 174 9.17 -2.63 -10.46
C ALA A 174 9.66 -2.87 -11.91
N ALA A 175 9.53 -1.91 -12.82
CA ALA A 175 9.77 -2.09 -14.26
C ALA A 175 8.99 -3.30 -14.82
N ASP A 176 9.69 -4.21 -15.49
CA ASP A 176 9.19 -5.51 -15.94
C ASP A 176 9.22 -6.59 -14.84
N GLY A 177 9.57 -6.23 -13.60
CA GLY A 177 9.78 -7.10 -12.44
C GLY A 177 11.20 -7.34 -12.02
N SER A 178 12.15 -6.92 -12.85
CA SER A 178 13.57 -7.09 -12.57
C SER A 178 14.11 -6.06 -11.59
N ARG A 179 13.57 -4.83 -11.61
CA ARG A 179 14.04 -3.73 -10.76
C ARG A 179 13.71 -4.01 -9.29
N GLN A 180 14.70 -3.88 -8.42
CA GLN A 180 14.51 -3.89 -6.97
C GLN A 180 14.30 -2.46 -6.46
N PRO A 181 13.69 -2.29 -5.27
CA PRO A 181 13.62 -0.97 -4.66
C PRO A 181 15.02 -0.39 -4.49
N THR A 182 15.18 0.90 -4.79
CA THR A 182 16.45 1.60 -4.54
C THR A 182 16.61 1.87 -3.06
N GLU A 183 17.85 2.14 -2.63
CA GLU A 183 18.14 2.53 -1.25
C GLU A 183 17.28 3.71 -0.79
N LEU A 184 17.09 4.71 -1.66
CA LEU A 184 16.25 5.87 -1.37
C LEU A 184 14.76 5.52 -1.20
N GLU A 185 14.23 4.59 -1.99
CA GLU A 185 12.86 4.09 -1.85
C GLU A 185 12.69 3.28 -0.54
N LEU A 186 13.70 2.50 -0.15
CA LEU A 186 13.72 1.76 1.11
C LEU A 186 13.77 2.70 2.32
N GLN A 187 14.63 3.71 2.28
CA GLN A 187 14.72 4.72 3.34
C GLN A 187 13.40 5.49 3.49
N GLN A 188 12.74 5.83 2.38
CA GLN A 188 11.42 6.46 2.41
C GLN A 188 10.37 5.53 3.06
N ALA A 189 10.36 4.25 2.72
CA ALA A 189 9.45 3.26 3.29
C ALA A 189 9.69 3.02 4.79
N PHE A 190 10.95 2.96 5.21
CA PHE A 190 11.33 2.88 6.62
C PHE A 190 10.85 4.12 7.40
N TYR A 191 11.02 5.31 6.82
CA TYR A 191 10.66 6.57 7.44
C TYR A 191 9.13 6.75 7.59
N GLN A 192 8.34 6.29 6.61
CA GLN A 192 6.89 6.50 6.58
C GLN A 192 6.18 6.07 7.86
N VAL A 193 6.59 4.97 8.47
CA VAL A 193 5.94 4.51 9.71
C VAL A 193 6.60 5.11 10.94
N LYS A 194 7.92 5.23 10.92
CA LYS A 194 8.69 5.65 12.09
C LYS A 194 8.30 7.06 12.57
N ASP A 195 8.17 7.99 11.63
CA ASP A 195 8.13 9.42 11.94
C ASP A 195 6.87 10.12 11.41
N ALA A 196 6.08 9.49 10.52
CA ALA A 196 4.87 10.11 9.96
C ALA A 196 3.55 9.54 10.51
N MET A 197 3.52 8.31 11.02
CA MET A 197 2.27 7.62 11.39
C MET A 197 2.02 7.47 12.90
N LEU A 198 3.07 7.50 13.71
CA LEU A 198 3.08 7.22 15.15
C LEU A 198 3.64 8.42 15.91
#